data_AF-A0A7Z0SXU7-F1
#
_entry.id   AF-A0A7Z0SXU7-F1
#
_cell.length_a   1.000
_cell.length_b   1.000
_cell.length_c   1.000
_cell.angle_alpha   90.00
_cell.angle_beta   90.00
_cell.angle_gamma   90.00
#
_symmetry.space_group_name_H-M   'P 1'
#
loop_
_entity.id
_entity.type
_entity.pdbx_description
1 polymer ?
#
loop_
_entity_poly.entity_id
_entity_poly.type
_entity_poly.pdbx_seq_one_letter_code
_entity_poly.pdbx_strand_id
1 'polypeptide(L)' 'RPANGIAPKITDAELITLSVLQALLGYHKEARWIRHARMNLTHLFPYIPKQPGYNKRLRTLGTQITHLIRVLALDT' A
#
# COMPACT_ATOMS: atom_id res chain seq x y z
N ARG A 1 12.99 9.88 17.12
CA ARG A 1 12.54 9.97 15.69
C ARG A 1 13.26 11.15 15.07
N PRO A 2 14.24 10.98 14.16
CA PRO A 2 14.98 12.12 13.63
C PRO A 2 14.10 12.95 12.68
N ALA A 3 14.17 14.27 12.83
CA ALA A 3 13.40 15.28 12.11
C ALA A 3 14.11 15.72 10.81
N ASN A 4 14.51 14.77 9.96
CA ASN A 4 15.04 15.08 8.64
C ASN A 4 13.87 14.99 7.65
N GLY A 5 13.01 16.01 7.71
CA GLY A 5 11.66 16.05 7.17
C GLY A 5 11.58 16.15 5.65
N ILE A 6 11.80 15.05 4.94
CA ILE A 6 11.03 14.82 3.72
C ILE A 6 9.71 14.22 4.20
N ALA A 7 8.65 15.04 4.28
CA ALA A 7 7.32 14.53 4.58
C ALA A 7 7.02 13.38 3.59
N PRO A 8 6.71 12.17 4.07
CA PRO A 8 6.44 11.05 3.18
C PRO A 8 5.25 11.44 2.31
N LYS A 9 5.46 11.48 0.99
CA LYS A 9 4.43 11.89 0.01
C LYS A 9 3.17 11.01 0.04
N ILE A 10 3.24 9.86 0.71
CA ILE A 10 2.14 8.95 0.98
C ILE A 10 2.17 8.57 2.46
N THR A 11 1.03 8.71 3.14
CA THR A 11 0.80 8.33 4.53
C THR A 11 0.78 6.81 4.69
N ASP A 12 0.91 6.32 5.93
CA ASP A 12 0.80 4.89 6.20
C ASP A 12 -0.63 4.37 5.94
N ALA A 13 -1.66 5.21 6.16
CA ALA A 13 -3.05 4.90 5.85
C ALA A 13 -3.28 4.67 4.35
N GLU A 14 -2.78 5.56 3.48
CA GLU A 14 -2.89 5.40 2.02
C GLU A 14 -2.17 4.13 1.53
N LEU A 15 -1.05 3.78 2.15
CA LEU A 15 -0.35 2.52 1.86
C LEU A 15 -1.14 1.28 2.27
N ILE A 16 -1.78 1.32 3.43
CA ILE A 16 -2.67 0.25 3.89
C ILE A 16 -3.83 0.11 2.90
N THR A 17 -4.46 1.21 2.49
CA THR A 17 -5.55 1.19 1.52
C THR A 17 -5.10 0.60 0.18
N LEU A 18 -3.93 1.00 -0.35
CA LEU A 18 -3.38 0.39 -1.57
C LEU A 18 -3.13 -1.12 -1.40
N SER A 19 -2.65 -1.54 -0.23
CA SER A 19 -2.38 -2.95 0.05
C SER A 19 -3.66 -3.77 0.15
N VAL A 20 -4.72 -3.20 0.75
CA VAL A 20 -6.05 -3.82 0.80
C VAL A 20 -6.66 -3.91 -0.59
N LEU A 21 -6.60 -2.84 -1.39
CA LEU A 21 -7.08 -2.85 -2.77
C LEU A 21 -6.32 -3.87 -3.63
N GLN A 22 -5.00 -4.01 -3.43
CA GLN A 22 -4.20 -5.02 -4.09
C GLN A 22 -4.75 -6.44 -3.81
N ALA A 23 -5.08 -6.73 -2.55
CA ALA A 23 -5.64 -8.01 -2.12
C ALA A 23 -7.06 -8.23 -2.66
N LEU A 24 -7.95 -7.24 -2.55
CA LEU A 24 -9.34 -7.31 -3.03
C LEU A 24 -9.42 -7.49 -4.55
N LEU A 25 -8.53 -6.86 -5.31
CA LEU A 25 -8.46 -6.97 -6.77
C LEU A 25 -7.65 -8.20 -7.24
N GLY A 26 -7.16 -9.04 -6.33
CA GLY A 26 -6.47 -10.29 -6.66
C GLY A 26 -5.07 -10.11 -7.28
N TYR A 27 -4.40 -8.98 -7.04
CA TYR A 27 -3.06 -8.75 -7.59
C TYR A 27 -1.96 -9.42 -6.75
N HIS A 28 -1.52 -10.60 -7.16
CA HIS A 28 -0.40 -11.31 -6.53
C HIS A 28 0.99 -10.76 -6.90
N LYS A 29 1.12 -10.06 -8.04
CA LYS A 29 2.38 -9.48 -8.51
C LYS A 29 2.42 -7.98 -8.26
N GLU A 30 3.26 -7.54 -7.34
CA GLU A 30 3.43 -6.13 -6.95
C GLU A 30 3.79 -5.22 -8.14
N ALA A 31 4.64 -5.68 -9.06
CA ALA A 31 4.99 -4.89 -10.25
C ALA A 31 3.77 -4.61 -11.15
N ARG A 32 2.88 -5.61 -11.30
CA ARG A 32 1.63 -5.46 -12.05
C ARG A 32 0.66 -4.55 -11.32
N TRP A 33 0.56 -4.71 -10.00
CA TRP A 33 -0.24 -3.84 -9.13
C TRP A 33 0.19 -2.38 -9.24
N ILE A 34 1.48 -2.07 -9.06
CA ILE A 34 1.98 -0.69 -9.12
C ILE A 34 1.74 -0.05 -10.50
N ARG A 35 1.88 -0.82 -11.58
CA ARG A 35 1.51 -0.32 -12.91
C ARG A 35 0.02 0.01 -13.00
N HIS A 36 -0.85 -0.89 -12.53
CA HIS A 36 -2.29 -0.67 -12.53
C HIS A 36 -2.69 0.52 -11.65
N ALA A 37 -2.17 0.60 -10.43
CA ALA A 37 -2.43 1.67 -9.50
C ALA A 37 -2.01 3.03 -10.07
N ARG A 38 -0.83 3.11 -10.71
CA ARG A 38 -0.35 4.34 -11.38
C ARG A 38 -1.20 4.77 -12.57
N MET A 39 -1.90 3.85 -13.23
CA MET A 39 -2.75 4.16 -14.37
C MET A 39 -4.17 4.51 -13.96
N ASN A 40 -4.71 3.83 -12.93
CA ASN A 40 -6.13 3.88 -12.61
C ASN A 40 -6.43 4.54 -11.26
N LEU A 41 -5.48 4.62 -10.33
CA LEU A 41 -5.74 5.05 -8.95
C LEU A 41 -5.02 6.37 -8.59
N THR A 42 -4.28 6.98 -9.52
CA THR A 42 -3.61 8.27 -9.30
C THR A 42 -4.56 9.43 -9.05
N HIS A 43 -5.83 9.31 -9.45
CA HIS A 43 -6.84 10.30 -9.14
C HIS A 43 -7.37 10.18 -7.70
N LEU A 44 -7.26 9.00 -7.07
CA LEU A 44 -7.67 8.74 -5.69
C LEU A 44 -6.52 8.94 -4.70
N PHE A 45 -5.29 8.71 -5.15
CA PHE A 45 -4.09 8.83 -4.34
C PHE A 45 -3.15 9.89 -4.94
N PRO A 46 -2.88 11.00 -4.22
CA PRO A 46 -2.01 12.08 -4.69
C PRO A 46 -0.60 11.61 -5.07
N TYR A 47 -0.14 10.53 -4.45
CA TYR A 47 1.16 9.94 -4.73
C TYR A 47 1.15 8.43 -4.67
N ILE A 48 1.56 7.79 -5.77
CA ILE A 48 1.78 6.34 -5.82
C ILE A 48 3.28 6.05 -5.83
N PRO A 49 3.80 5.37 -4.80
CA PRO A 49 5.22 5.07 -4.70
C PRO A 49 5.70 4.18 -5.86
N LYS A 50 6.98 4.32 -6.21
CA LYS A 50 7.64 3.36 -7.11
C LYS A 50 7.74 2.00 -6.41
N GLN A 51 7.78 0.91 -7.18
CA GLN A 51 7.89 -0.46 -6.67
C GLN A 51 8.87 -0.64 -5.50
N PRO A 52 10.15 -0.18 -5.56
CA PRO A 52 11.07 -0.37 -4.43
C PRO A 52 10.64 0.38 -3.16
N GLY A 53 10.04 1.56 -3.29
CA GLY A 53 9.52 2.33 -2.15
C GLY A 53 8.25 1.74 -1.57
N TYR A 54 7.38 1.19 -2.43
CA TYR A 54 6.19 0.45 -2.05
C TYR A 54 6.57 -0.79 -1.24
N ASN A 55 7.43 -1.65 -1.80
CA ASN A 55 7.85 -2.90 -1.18
C ASN A 55 8.56 -2.70 0.17
N LYS A 56 9.43 -1.67 0.26
CA LYS A 56 10.11 -1.35 1.53
C LYS A 56 9.09 -1.02 2.63
N ARG A 57 8.09 -0.21 2.32
CA ARG A 57 7.07 0.21 3.30
C ARG A 57 6.05 -0.89 3.58
N LEU A 58 5.69 -1.68 2.57
CA LEU A 58 4.91 -2.90 2.73
C LEU A 58 5.54 -3.86 3.72
N ARG A 59 6.87 -4.07 3.66
CA ARG A 59 7.57 -4.92 4.64
C ARG A 59 7.51 -4.36 6.06
N THR A 60 7.58 -3.04 6.22
CA THR A 60 7.42 -2.38 7.52
C THR A 60 5.99 -2.51 8.06
N LEU A 61 4.99 -2.41 7.19
CA LEU A 61 3.57 -2.48 7.54
C LEU A 61 2.99 -3.90 7.45
N GLY A 62 3.82 -4.90 7.13
CA GLY A 62 3.36 -6.25 6.76
C GLY A 62 2.60 -6.95 7.89
N THR A 63 3.01 -6.73 9.14
CA THR A 63 2.30 -7.23 10.33
C THR A 63 0.93 -6.59 10.49
N GLN A 64 0.80 -5.28 10.27
CA GLN A 64 -0.48 -4.57 10.35
C GLN A 64 -1.43 -4.99 9.23
N ILE A 65 -0.92 -5.12 8.00
CA ILE A 65 -1.71 -5.57 6.84
C ILE A 65 -2.18 -7.01 7.03
N THR A 66 -1.31 -7.91 7.52
CA THR A 66 -1.70 -9.30 7.81
C THR A 66 -2.77 -9.36 8.89
N HIS A 67 -2.66 -8.52 9.93
CA HIS A 67 -3.68 -8.43 10.97
C HIS A 67 -5.02 -7.93 10.39
N LEU A 68 -5.01 -6.89 9.57
CA LEU A 68 -6.21 -6.36 8.91
C LEU A 68 -6.86 -7.38 7.97
N ILE A 69 -6.07 -8.08 7.15
CA ILE A 69 -6.56 -9.15 6.27
C ILE A 69 -7.21 -10.26 7.11
N ARG A 70 -6.60 -10.66 8.22
CA ARG A 70 -7.17 -11.68 9.11
C ARG A 70 -8.48 -11.23 9.76
N VAL A 71 -8.54 -9.98 10.25
CA VAL A 71 -9.77 -9.42 10.82
C VAL A 71 -10.87 -9.38 9.76
N LEU A 72 -10.57 -8.87 8.56
CA LEU A 72 -11.54 -8.81 7.47
C LEU A 72 -12.00 -10.20 7.02
N ALA A 73 -11.09 -11.18 6.95
CA ALA A 73 -11.42 -12.56 6.57
C ALA A 73 -12.19 -13.33 7.65
N LEU A 74 -12.18 -12.87 8.91
CA LEU A 74 -13.01 -13.43 9.99
C LEU A 74 -14.41 -12.79 10.03
N ASP A 75 -14.58 -11.61 9.43
CA ASP A 75 -15.82 -10.84 9.42
C ASP A 75 -16.67 -11.10 8.14
N THR A 76 -16.23 -12.03 7.28
CA THR A 76 -16.94 -12.51 6.07
C THR A 76 -17.21 -14.00 6.17
#